data_AF-A0A6C8H432-F1
#
_entry.id   AF-A0A6C8H432-F1
#
_cell.length_a   1.000
_cell.length_b   1.000
_cell.length_c   1.000
_cell.angle_alpha   90.00
_cell.angle_beta   90.00
_cell.angle_gamma   90.00
#
_symmetry.space_group_name_H-M   'P 1'
#
loop_
_entity.id
_entity.type
_entity.pdbx_description
1 polymer ?
#
loop_
_entity_poly.entity_id
_entity_poly.type
_entity_poly.pdbx_seq_one_letter_code
_entity_poly.pdbx_strand_id
1 'polypeptide(L)'
;MFQKTLEDYQQRASTLSRLADEAKALNDASTLDFLHTLEKEQQQDGVLLQTILEEVRSAKRAGLCLAQTDQHLLNVVTYQHH
;
A
#
# COMPACT_ATOMS: atom_id res chain seq x y z
N MET A 1 -2.57 -13.38 4.46
CA MET A 1 -3.41 -12.17 4.59
C MET A 1 -2.61 -10.95 4.15
N PHE A 2 -1.66 -10.42 4.94
CA PHE A 2 -0.85 -9.23 4.56
C PHE A 2 -0.13 -9.31 3.21
N GLN A 3 0.48 -10.44 2.87
CA GLN A 3 1.12 -10.65 1.56
C GLN A 3 0.12 -10.48 0.40
N LYS A 4 -1.10 -11.01 0.55
CA LYS A 4 -2.16 -10.89 -0.46
C LYS A 4 -2.63 -9.44 -0.57
N THR A 5 -2.76 -8.72 0.54
CA THR A 5 -3.08 -7.29 0.55
C THR A 5 -2.04 -6.46 -0.21
N LEU A 6 -0.75 -6.77 -0.05
CA LEU A 6 0.31 -6.08 -0.80
C LEU A 6 0.24 -6.40 -2.31
N GLU A 7 -0.03 -7.65 -2.68
CA GLU A 7 -0.20 -8.05 -4.08
C GLU A 7 -1.40 -7.33 -4.72
N ASP A 8 -2.53 -7.27 -4.03
CA ASP A 8 -3.74 -6.59 -4.51
C ASP A 8 -3.48 -5.08 -4.67
N TYR A 9 -2.74 -4.47 -3.74
CA TYR A 9 -2.27 -3.08 -3.85
C TYR A 9 -1.39 -2.87 -5.10
N GLN A 10 -0.41 -3.75 -5.33
CA GLN A 10 0.48 -3.66 -6.49
C GLN A 10 -0.28 -3.79 -7.81
N GLN A 11 -1.27 -4.68 -7.89
CA GLN A 11 -2.14 -4.82 -9.06
C GLN A 11 -2.97 -3.54 -9.31
N ARG A 12 -3.48 -2.93 -8.24
CA ARG A 12 -4.23 -1.66 -8.33
C ARG A 12 -3.35 -0.51 -8.80
N ALA A 13 -2.15 -0.37 -8.25
CA ALA A 13 -1.17 0.64 -8.67
C ALA A 13 -0.79 0.47 -10.16
N SER A 14 -0.55 -0.77 -10.60
CA SER A 14 -0.29 -1.08 -12.00
C SER A 14 -1.47 -0.73 -12.92
N THR A 15 -2.70 -0.97 -12.45
CA THR A 15 -3.92 -0.61 -13.18
C THR A 15 -4.09 0.90 -13.31
N LEU A 16 -3.86 1.66 -12.24
CA LEU A 16 -3.93 3.13 -12.29
C LEU A 16 -2.92 3.71 -13.27
N SER A 17 -1.67 3.24 -13.22
CA SER A 17 -0.63 3.70 -14.13
C SER A 17 -1.01 3.45 -15.59
N ARG A 18 -1.57 2.27 -15.91
CA ARG A 18 -2.06 1.97 -17.27
C ARG A 18 -3.22 2.88 -17.68
N LEU A 19 -4.17 3.15 -16.78
CA LEU A 19 -5.28 4.06 -17.06
C LEU A 19 -4.78 5.50 -17.28
N ALA A 20 -3.75 5.93 -16.55
CA ALA A 20 -3.14 7.25 -16.73
C ALA A 20 -2.46 7.36 -18.10
N ASP A 21 -1.73 6.32 -18.53
CA ASP A 21 -1.15 6.26 -19.87
C ASP A 21 -2.23 6.32 -20.97
N GLU A 22 -3.36 5.62 -20.79
CA GLU A 22 -4.50 5.65 -21.71
C GLU A 22 -5.16 7.05 -21.76
N ALA A 23 -5.44 7.67 -20.61
CA ALA A 23 -6.01 9.00 -20.54
C ALA A 23 -5.10 10.05 -21.20
N LYS A 24 -3.79 9.95 -20.98
CA LYS A 24 -2.79 10.78 -21.62
C LYS A 24 -2.77 10.61 -23.14
N ALA A 25 -2.83 9.37 -23.64
CA ALA A 25 -2.87 9.09 -25.07
C ALA A 25 -4.13 9.65 -25.76
N LEU A 26 -5.25 9.71 -25.03
CA LEU A 26 -6.52 10.27 -25.51
C LEU A 26 -6.67 11.78 -25.30
N ASN A 27 -5.67 12.45 -24.72
CA ASN A 27 -5.73 13.85 -24.29
C ASN A 27 -6.90 14.14 -23.32
N ASP A 28 -7.30 13.17 -22.50
CA ASP A 28 -8.29 13.35 -21.44
C ASP A 28 -7.63 13.86 -20.17
N ALA A 29 -7.43 15.18 -20.10
CA ALA A 29 -6.80 15.84 -18.97
C ALA A 29 -7.56 15.65 -17.65
N SER A 30 -8.90 15.64 -17.71
CA SER A 30 -9.73 15.53 -16.51
C SER A 30 -9.61 14.18 -15.82
N THR A 31 -9.63 13.10 -16.61
CA THR A 31 -9.40 11.75 -16.09
C THR A 31 -7.96 11.58 -15.62
N LEU A 32 -6.99 12.14 -16.35
CA LEU A 32 -5.58 12.06 -15.98
C LEU A 32 -5.30 12.73 -14.61
N ASP A 33 -5.83 13.94 -14.38
CA ASP A 33 -5.67 14.66 -13.10
C ASP A 33 -6.30 13.89 -11.93
N PHE A 34 -7.47 13.29 -12.16
CA PHE A 34 -8.13 12.43 -11.18
C PHE A 34 -7.29 11.19 -10.85
N LEU A 35 -6.74 10.51 -11.86
CA LEU A 35 -5.91 9.32 -11.68
C LEU A 35 -4.62 9.65 -10.93
N HIS A 36 -3.96 10.78 -11.22
CA HIS A 36 -2.79 11.22 -10.47
C HIS A 36 -3.08 11.55 -9.00
N THR A 37 -4.28 12.09 -8.72
CA THR A 37 -4.73 12.31 -7.34
C THR A 37 -4.84 10.97 -6.59
N LEU A 38 -5.46 9.97 -7.23
CA LEU A 38 -5.57 8.62 -6.66
C LEU A 38 -4.21 7.92 -6.49
N GLU A 39 -3.28 8.07 -7.43
CA GLU A 39 -1.92 7.52 -7.32
C GLU A 39 -1.18 8.10 -6.12
N LYS A 40 -1.31 9.42 -5.90
CA LYS A 40 -0.69 10.10 -4.77
C LYS A 40 -1.24 9.62 -3.43
N GLU A 41 -2.55 9.45 -3.33
CA GLU A 41 -3.21 8.89 -2.13
C GLU A 41 -2.72 7.45 -1.87
N GLN A 42 -2.67 6.62 -2.92
CA GLN A 42 -2.23 5.23 -2.78
C GLN A 42 -0.76 5.08 -2.42
N GLN A 43 0.11 6.03 -2.77
CA GLN A 43 1.54 5.91 -2.48
C GLN A 43 1.82 5.81 -0.97
N GLN A 44 1.05 6.50 -0.14
CA GLN A 44 1.15 6.40 1.32
C GLN A 44 0.69 5.03 1.83
N ASP A 45 -0.43 4.52 1.30
CA ASP A 45 -0.91 3.17 1.61
C ASP A 45 0.14 2.10 1.29
N GLY A 46 0.85 2.26 0.17
CA GLY A 46 1.91 1.34 -0.25
C GLY A 46 3.07 1.25 0.76
N VAL A 47 3.54 2.40 1.24
CA VAL A 47 4.60 2.46 2.26
C VAL A 47 4.16 1.79 3.56
N LEU A 48 2.93 2.06 4.00
CA LEU A 48 2.37 1.45 5.20
C LEU A 48 2.26 -0.07 5.06
N LEU A 49 1.71 -0.56 3.94
CA LEU A 49 1.57 -2.00 3.68
C LEU A 49 2.91 -2.72 3.64
N GLN A 50 3.93 -2.10 3.04
CA GLN A 50 5.28 -2.65 3.02
C GLN A 50 5.87 -2.72 4.43
N THR A 51 5.72 -1.65 5.22
CA THR A 51 6.17 -1.59 6.62
C THR A 51 5.51 -2.69 7.46
N ILE A 52 4.19 -2.85 7.36
CA ILE A 52 3.44 -3.91 8.06
C ILE A 52 3.98 -5.30 7.69
N LEU A 53 4.25 -5.55 6.42
CA LEU A 53 4.74 -6.84 5.97
C LEU A 53 6.16 -7.13 6.47
N GLU A 54 7.02 -6.11 6.52
CA GLU A 54 8.36 -6.21 7.09
C GLU A 54 8.31 -6.50 8.59
N GLU A 55 7.43 -5.85 9.33
CA GLU A 55 7.22 -6.09 10.76
C GLU A 55 6.69 -7.49 11.04
N VAL A 56 5.73 -8.00 10.25
CA VAL A 56 5.28 -9.40 10.36
C VAL A 56 6.43 -10.38 10.10
N ARG A 57 7.28 -10.10 9.11
CA ARG A 57 8.45 -10.93 8.80
C ARG A 57 9.49 -10.87 9.93
N SER A 58 9.71 -9.70 10.51
CA SER A 58 10.62 -9.47 11.63
C SER A 58 10.15 -10.22 12.88
N ALA A 59 8.88 -10.05 13.26
CA ALA A 59 8.26 -10.75 14.38
C ALA A 59 8.34 -12.27 14.26
N LYS A 60 8.09 -12.80 13.04
CA LYS A 60 8.26 -14.23 12.76
C LYS A 60 9.70 -14.70 12.95
N ARG A 61 10.70 -13.92 12.52
CA ARG A 61 12.13 -14.25 12.71
C ARG A 61 12.53 -14.19 14.18
N ALA A 62 11.93 -13.30 14.95
CA ALA A 62 12.12 -13.20 16.40
C ALA A 62 11.36 -14.28 17.20
N GLY A 63 10.59 -15.14 16.54
CA GLY A 63 9.83 -16.21 17.20
C GLY A 63 8.61 -15.72 17.98
N LEU A 64 8.11 -14.53 17.69
CA LEU A 64 6.93 -13.97 18.35
C LEU A 64 5.67 -14.74 17.95
N CYS A 65 4.75 -14.90 18.90
CA CYS A 65 3.44 -15.46 18.62
C CYS A 65 2.53 -14.43 17.92
N LEU A 66 1.36 -14.90 17.46
CA LEU A 66 0.41 -14.04 16.73
C LEU A 66 -0.05 -12.84 17.55
N ALA A 67 -0.37 -13.02 18.83
CA ALA A 67 -0.83 -11.92 19.69
C ALA A 67 0.27 -10.86 19.93
N GLN A 68 1.52 -11.29 20.07
CA GLN A 68 2.66 -10.37 20.19
C GLN A 68 2.89 -9.62 18.88
N THR A 69 2.81 -10.33 17.75
CA THR A 69 2.95 -9.71 16.41
C THR A 69 1.84 -8.67 16.20
N ASP A 70 0.59 -8.98 16.55
CA ASP A 70 -0.54 -8.07 16.43
C ASP A 70 -0.35 -6.80 17.27
N GLN A 71 0.13 -6.95 18.52
CA GLN A 71 0.47 -5.81 19.38
C GLN A 71 1.58 -4.93 18.80
N HIS A 72 2.59 -5.53 18.16
CA HIS A 72 3.63 -4.79 17.45
C HIS A 72 3.05 -4.00 16.27
N LEU A 73 2.16 -4.61 15.49
CA LEU A 73 1.51 -3.95 14.36
C LEU A 73 0.61 -2.78 14.80
N LEU A 74 -0.08 -2.89 15.94
CA LEU A 74 -0.85 -1.77 16.50
C LEU A 74 0.04 -0.55 16.72
N ASN A 75 1.25 -0.74 17.26
CA ASN A 75 2.19 0.35 17.43
C ASN A 75 2.57 0.97 16.07
N VAL A 76 2.93 0.13 15.09
CA VAL A 76 3.33 0.58 13.75
C VAL A 76 2.24 1.41 13.08
N VAL A 77 0.99 0.96 13.13
CA VAL A 77 -0.15 1.67 12.53
C VAL A 77 -0.46 2.96 13.29
N THR A 78 -0.39 2.94 14.63
CA THR A 78 -0.69 4.12 15.46
C THR A 78 0.36 5.22 15.27
N TYR A 79 1.64 4.88 15.16
CA TYR A 79 2.72 5.85 14.92
C TYR A 79 2.71 6.46 13.51
N GLN A 80 2.04 5.83 12.53
CA GLN A 80 1.92 6.36 11.17
C GLN A 80 0.76 7.36 11.01
N HIS A 81 -0.16 7.42 11.98
CA HIS A 81 -1.29 8.36 11.99
C HIS A 81 -1.05 9.63 12.82
N HIS A 82 0.13 9.79 13.42
CA HIS A 82 0.55 10.95 14.21
C HIS A 82 1.70 11.69 13.53
#